data_AF-A0A7S6MPU0-F1
#
_entry.id   AF-A0A7S6MPU0-F1
#
_cell.length_a   1.000
_cell.length_b   1.000
_cell.length_c   1.000
_cell.angle_alpha   90.00
_cell.angle_beta   90.00
_cell.angle_gamma   90.00
#
_symmetry.space_group_name_H-M   'P 1'
#
loop_
_entity.id
_entity.type
_entity.pdbx_description
1 polymer ?
#
loop_
_entity_poly.entity_id
_entity_poly.type
_entity_poly.pdbx_seq_one_letter_code
_entity_poly.pdbx_strand_id
1 'polypeptide(L)'
;MDRNDTGKEVQGLLTKLRSAAEVIKKKIYEADQKIEVLLNERAIISESHLSKEGFMQYVRNDIQRRASEYPVRMSHLARKHGFPFSTSFPQLERNEKSGNTQPFPYLDGETYSNGPAFHVSAIYWLFGEQIEKRFSDALDQFQWPENSMSLDERRKRIAEIDQELEMLNMERDSLASDLMSTGMTQ
;
A
#
# COMPACT_ATOMS: atom_id res chain seq x y z
N MET A 1 -0.24 -53.77 49.85
CA MET A 1 -0.41 -52.42 49.28
C MET A 1 0.93 -51.73 49.51
N ASP A 2 1.70 -51.23 48.53
CA ASP A 2 1.23 -50.43 47.41
C ASP A 2 2.33 -50.07 46.38
N ARG A 3 3.22 -51.02 46.00
CA ARG A 3 4.27 -50.75 44.97
C ARG A 3 3.83 -51.06 43.55
N ASN A 4 2.79 -51.88 43.38
CA ASN A 4 2.31 -52.34 42.07
C ASN A 4 1.27 -51.39 41.45
N ASP A 5 0.61 -50.56 42.28
CA ASP A 5 -0.36 -49.54 41.81
C ASP A 5 0.35 -48.27 41.34
N THR A 6 1.42 -47.84 42.02
CA THR A 6 2.19 -46.65 41.61
C THR A 6 2.83 -46.80 40.24
N GLY A 7 3.32 -48.00 39.90
CA GLY A 7 3.88 -48.29 38.57
C GLY A 7 2.83 -48.23 37.45
N LYS A 8 1.61 -48.70 37.73
CA LYS A 8 0.48 -48.64 36.80
C LYS A 8 -0.05 -47.21 36.62
N GLU A 9 -0.09 -46.42 37.70
CA GLU A 9 -0.45 -45.00 37.63
C GLU A 9 0.56 -44.18 36.83
N VAL A 10 1.86 -44.37 37.06
CA VAL A 10 2.93 -43.71 36.29
C VAL A 10 2.84 -44.07 34.80
N GLN A 11 2.62 -45.35 34.48
CA GLN A 11 2.49 -45.79 33.09
C GLN A 11 1.21 -45.24 32.42
N GLY A 12 0.12 -45.12 33.18
CA GLY A 12 -1.12 -44.46 32.73
C GLY A 12 -0.94 -42.96 32.47
N LEU A 13 -0.21 -42.26 33.34
CA LEU A 13 0.13 -40.84 33.19
C LEU A 13 1.03 -40.60 31.98
N LEU A 14 2.06 -41.43 31.78
CA LEU A 14 2.94 -41.37 30.60
C LEU A 14 2.17 -41.60 29.29
N THR A 15 1.21 -42.53 29.29
CA THR A 15 0.38 -42.80 28.11
C THR A 15 -0.52 -41.61 27.79
N LYS A 16 -1.13 -40.98 28.81
CA LYS A 16 -1.93 -39.76 28.65
C LYS A 16 -1.10 -38.58 28.17
N LEU A 17 0.10 -38.41 28.72
CA LEU A 17 1.04 -37.36 28.32
C LEU A 17 1.43 -37.53 26.85
N ARG A 18 1.84 -38.73 26.44
CA ARG A 18 2.15 -39.05 25.04
C ARG A 18 0.98 -38.78 24.11
N SER A 19 -0.23 -39.16 24.49
CA SER A 19 -1.44 -38.86 23.72
C SER A 19 -1.68 -37.36 23.58
N ALA A 20 -1.44 -36.57 24.64
CA ALA A 20 -1.61 -35.12 24.59
C ALA A 20 -0.56 -34.45 23.69
N ALA A 21 0.70 -34.90 23.73
CA ALA A 21 1.74 -34.39 22.85
C ALA A 21 1.48 -34.70 21.37
N GLU A 22 0.98 -35.89 21.03
CA GLU A 22 0.61 -36.20 19.65
C GLU A 22 -0.56 -35.32 19.15
N VAL A 23 -1.51 -34.98 20.03
CA VAL A 23 -2.57 -34.00 19.69
C VAL A 23 -1.97 -32.61 19.44
N ILE A 24 -1.04 -32.15 20.28
CA ILE A 24 -0.37 -30.84 20.11
C ILE A 24 0.44 -30.82 18.80
N LYS A 25 1.25 -31.85 18.53
CA LYS A 25 2.00 -31.97 17.26
C LYS A 25 1.08 -31.92 16.06
N LYS A 26 -0.07 -32.62 16.11
CA LYS A 26 -1.06 -32.59 15.04
C LYS A 26 -1.61 -31.18 14.82
N LYS A 27 -1.93 -30.45 15.90
CA LYS A 27 -2.41 -29.06 15.81
C LYS A 27 -1.35 -28.12 15.24
N ILE A 28 -0.09 -28.27 15.63
CA ILE A 28 1.04 -27.51 15.07
C ILE A 28 1.12 -27.76 13.56
N TYR A 29 1.08 -29.03 13.14
CA TYR A 29 1.11 -29.39 11.73
C TYR A 29 -0.09 -28.82 10.95
N GLU A 30 -1.30 -28.89 11.51
CA GLU A 30 -2.50 -28.28 10.92
C GLU A 30 -2.37 -26.74 10.82
N ALA A 31 -1.75 -26.08 11.80
CA ALA A 31 -1.47 -24.64 11.76
C ALA A 31 -0.44 -24.30 10.68
N ASP A 32 0.65 -25.07 10.58
CA ASP A 32 1.68 -24.89 9.54
C ASP A 32 1.11 -25.04 8.13
N GLN A 33 0.26 -26.04 7.89
CA GLN A 33 -0.43 -26.21 6.61
C GLN A 33 -1.31 -25.00 6.27
N LYS A 34 -2.05 -24.46 7.23
CA LYS A 34 -2.88 -23.26 7.01
C LYS A 34 -2.04 -22.03 6.72
N ILE A 35 -0.92 -21.85 7.44
CA ILE A 35 0.04 -20.78 7.20
C ILE A 35 0.57 -20.86 5.76
N GLU A 36 0.98 -22.04 5.31
CA GLU A 36 1.49 -22.25 3.94
C GLU A 36 0.43 -21.89 2.88
N VAL A 37 -0.81 -22.34 3.06
CA VAL A 37 -1.92 -22.01 2.15
C VAL A 37 -2.16 -20.50 2.08
N LEU A 38 -2.20 -19.82 3.22
CA LEU A 38 -2.41 -18.37 3.30
C LEU A 38 -1.26 -17.58 2.68
N LEU A 39 -0.01 -18.01 2.91
CA LEU A 39 1.16 -17.39 2.28
C LEU A 39 1.13 -17.52 0.75
N ASN A 40 0.74 -18.69 0.24
CA ASN A 40 0.58 -18.91 -1.19
C ASN A 40 -0.56 -18.05 -1.77
N GLU A 41 -1.71 -17.98 -1.08
CA GLU A 41 -2.81 -17.10 -1.50
C GLU A 41 -2.36 -15.63 -1.54
N ARG A 42 -1.66 -15.16 -0.51
CA ARG A 42 -1.11 -13.81 -0.45
C ARG A 42 -0.16 -13.51 -1.61
N ALA A 43 0.70 -14.46 -1.96
CA ALA A 43 1.61 -14.34 -3.10
C ALA A 43 0.84 -14.23 -4.41
N ILE A 44 -0.14 -15.11 -4.64
CA ILE A 44 -1.01 -15.09 -5.84
C ILE A 44 -1.73 -13.74 -5.97
N ILE A 45 -2.32 -13.23 -4.89
CA ILE A 45 -3.02 -11.92 -4.92
C ILE A 45 -2.04 -10.80 -5.24
N SER A 46 -0.84 -10.84 -4.68
CA SER A 46 0.18 -9.80 -4.86
C SER A 46 0.76 -9.79 -6.27
N GLU A 47 0.94 -10.94 -6.90
CA GLU A 47 1.53 -11.09 -8.23
C GLU A 47 0.50 -11.01 -9.37
N SER A 48 -0.79 -11.21 -9.06
CA SER A 48 -1.84 -11.21 -10.08
C SER A 48 -1.96 -9.86 -10.78
N HIS A 49 -2.15 -9.90 -12.11
CA HIS A 49 -2.27 -8.70 -12.94
C HIS A 49 -3.46 -7.81 -12.55
N LEU A 50 -3.26 -6.50 -12.61
CA LEU A 50 -4.29 -5.48 -12.34
C LEU A 50 -5.23 -5.29 -13.54
N SER A 51 -6.45 -4.82 -13.27
CA SER A 51 -7.29 -4.19 -14.30
C SER A 51 -6.65 -2.89 -14.79
N LYS A 52 -7.12 -2.41 -15.95
CA LYS A 52 -6.84 -1.05 -16.42
C LYS A 52 -7.15 -0.02 -15.34
N GLU A 53 -8.32 -0.12 -14.71
CA GLU A 53 -8.76 0.83 -13.69
C GLU A 53 -7.87 0.79 -12.44
N GLY A 54 -7.52 -0.42 -11.97
CA GLY A 54 -6.59 -0.57 -10.85
C GLY A 54 -5.22 0.03 -11.16
N PHE A 55 -4.71 -0.16 -12.37
CA PHE A 55 -3.46 0.47 -12.80
C PHE A 55 -3.59 2.01 -12.88
N MET A 56 -4.67 2.51 -13.49
CA MET A 56 -4.91 3.96 -13.61
C MET A 56 -5.01 4.65 -12.26
N GLN A 57 -5.52 3.98 -11.22
CA GLN A 57 -5.53 4.56 -9.87
C GLN A 57 -4.11 4.86 -9.35
N TYR A 58 -3.11 4.01 -9.64
CA TYR A 58 -1.72 4.30 -9.29
C TYR A 58 -1.17 5.50 -10.07
N VAL A 59 -1.52 5.61 -11.36
CA VAL A 59 -1.14 6.74 -12.21
C VAL A 59 -1.70 8.05 -11.66
N ARG A 60 -3.00 8.09 -11.33
CA ARG A 60 -3.65 9.27 -10.72
C ARG A 60 -2.97 9.69 -9.43
N ASN A 61 -2.70 8.73 -8.55
CA ASN A 61 -2.02 8.99 -7.28
C ASN A 61 -0.59 9.54 -7.49
N ASP A 62 0.14 9.05 -8.50
CA ASP A 62 1.47 9.54 -8.82
C ASP A 62 1.45 10.97 -9.38
N ILE A 63 0.52 11.27 -10.29
CA ILE A 63 0.29 12.63 -10.83
C ILE A 63 0.01 13.60 -9.68
N GLN A 64 -0.91 13.25 -8.77
CA GLN A 64 -1.23 14.07 -7.59
C GLN A 64 -0.01 14.29 -6.70
N ARG A 65 0.79 13.26 -6.43
CA ARG A 65 2.01 13.38 -5.62
C ARG A 65 3.02 14.32 -6.28
N ARG A 66 3.26 14.18 -7.59
CA ARG A 66 4.18 15.05 -8.34
C ARG A 66 3.66 16.50 -8.44
N ALA A 67 2.35 16.70 -8.46
CA ALA A 67 1.72 18.02 -8.48
C ALA A 67 1.74 18.73 -7.11
N SER A 68 1.87 17.98 -6.01
CA SER A 68 1.58 18.45 -4.65
C SER A 68 2.37 19.67 -4.18
N GLU A 69 3.61 19.84 -4.66
CA GLU A 69 4.46 20.98 -4.28
C GLU A 69 4.05 22.30 -4.95
N TYR A 70 3.36 22.23 -6.09
CA TYR A 70 3.11 23.41 -6.90
C TYR A 70 2.17 24.45 -6.24
N PRO A 71 1.04 24.05 -5.63
CA PRO A 71 0.21 24.98 -4.85
C PRO A 71 0.95 25.66 -3.69
N VAL A 72 1.89 24.95 -3.06
CA VAL A 72 2.70 25.48 -1.97
C VAL A 72 3.62 26.58 -2.48
N ARG A 73 4.27 26.36 -3.64
CA ARG A 73 5.11 27.36 -4.32
C ARG A 73 4.31 28.62 -4.66
N MET A 74 3.15 28.45 -5.30
CA MET A 74 2.23 29.56 -5.60
C MET A 74 1.80 30.33 -4.34
N SER A 75 1.56 29.62 -3.23
CA SER A 75 1.22 30.23 -1.95
C SER A 75 2.39 31.02 -1.34
N HIS A 76 3.62 30.51 -1.44
CA HIS A 76 4.83 31.22 -0.99
C HIS A 76 5.09 32.46 -1.82
N LEU A 77 4.95 32.37 -3.14
CA LEU A 77 5.03 33.52 -4.02
C LEU A 77 4.02 34.60 -3.64
N ALA A 78 2.76 34.20 -3.42
CA ALA A 78 1.69 35.11 -3.01
C ALA A 78 1.99 35.82 -1.68
N ARG A 79 2.57 35.10 -0.72
CA ARG A 79 3.01 35.69 0.56
C ARG A 79 4.18 36.67 0.39
N LYS A 80 5.15 36.32 -0.45
CA LYS A 80 6.39 37.10 -0.63
C LYS A 80 6.16 38.40 -1.41
N HIS A 81 5.24 38.39 -2.37
CA HIS A 81 5.09 39.47 -3.34
C HIS A 81 3.67 40.07 -3.39
N GLY A 82 2.74 39.57 -2.56
CA GLY A 82 1.32 39.89 -2.67
C GLY A 82 0.60 38.94 -3.63
N PHE A 83 -0.74 38.99 -3.64
CA PHE A 83 -1.56 38.06 -4.39
C PHE A 83 -1.25 38.14 -5.91
N PRO A 84 -0.83 37.04 -6.57
CA PRO A 84 -0.39 37.04 -7.97
C PRO A 84 -1.41 37.57 -8.97
N PHE A 85 -2.70 37.45 -8.63
CA PHE A 85 -3.81 37.86 -9.49
C PHE A 85 -4.44 39.18 -9.03
N SER A 86 -3.83 39.91 -8.08
CA SER A 86 -4.23 41.29 -7.77
C SER A 86 -3.56 42.32 -8.69
N THR A 87 -3.02 41.89 -9.84
CA THR A 87 -2.50 42.80 -10.86
C THR A 87 -3.62 43.74 -11.28
N SER A 88 -3.39 45.05 -11.14
CA SER A 88 -4.41 46.03 -11.51
C SER A 88 -4.70 45.96 -13.01
N PHE A 89 -5.97 46.06 -13.41
CA PHE A 89 -6.38 46.09 -14.83
C PHE A 89 -5.51 47.03 -15.70
N PRO A 90 -5.18 48.27 -15.26
CA PRO A 90 -4.31 49.16 -16.04
C PRO A 90 -2.92 48.60 -16.34
N GLN A 91 -2.36 47.76 -15.46
CA GLN A 91 -1.06 47.14 -15.65
C GLN A 91 -1.13 46.00 -16.68
N LEU A 92 -2.15 45.14 -16.58
CA LEU A 92 -2.40 44.08 -17.55
C LEU A 92 -2.65 44.66 -18.95
N GLU A 93 -3.51 45.68 -19.02
CA GLU A 93 -3.87 46.38 -20.26
C GLU A 93 -2.67 47.08 -20.90
N ARG A 94 -1.78 47.69 -20.10
CA ARG A 94 -0.56 48.32 -20.60
C ARG A 94 0.40 47.30 -21.22
N ASN A 95 0.63 46.18 -20.54
CA ASN A 95 1.49 45.12 -21.06
C ASN A 95 0.93 44.56 -22.37
N GLU A 96 -0.37 44.28 -22.42
CA GLU A 96 -1.06 43.77 -23.61
C GLU A 96 -0.90 44.74 -24.79
N LYS A 97 -1.26 46.03 -24.60
CA LYS A 97 -1.14 47.07 -25.63
C LYS A 97 0.28 47.31 -26.10
N SER A 98 1.26 47.02 -25.24
CA SER A 98 2.68 47.18 -25.56
C SER A 98 3.30 45.92 -26.16
N GLY A 99 2.55 44.82 -26.31
CA GLY A 99 3.06 43.53 -26.77
C GLY A 99 4.03 42.85 -25.79
N ASN A 100 4.01 43.25 -24.51
CA ASN A 100 4.85 42.67 -23.48
C ASN A 100 4.25 41.36 -22.95
N THR A 101 5.12 40.45 -22.53
CA THR A 101 4.70 39.28 -21.76
C THR A 101 4.03 39.70 -20.46
N GLN A 102 2.98 38.99 -20.09
CA GLN A 102 2.39 39.15 -18.78
C GLN A 102 3.26 38.44 -17.73
N PRO A 103 3.47 39.05 -16.55
CA PRO A 103 4.38 38.53 -15.53
C PRO A 103 3.76 37.38 -14.74
N PHE A 104 3.08 36.44 -15.41
CA PHE A 104 2.36 35.37 -14.72
C PHE A 104 3.28 34.17 -14.42
N PRO A 105 3.35 33.71 -13.17
CA PRO A 105 4.26 32.66 -12.71
C PRO A 105 3.70 31.25 -13.01
N TYR A 106 3.26 31.00 -14.25
CA TYR A 106 2.53 29.77 -14.59
C TYR A 106 3.38 28.49 -14.51
N LEU A 107 4.71 28.60 -14.63
CA LEU A 107 5.59 27.45 -14.84
C LEU A 107 6.60 27.21 -13.71
N ASP A 108 6.96 28.22 -12.91
CA ASP A 108 7.91 28.10 -11.81
C ASP A 108 7.24 28.19 -10.43
N GLY A 109 6.14 28.95 -10.32
CA GLY A 109 5.49 29.30 -9.06
C GLY A 109 6.39 30.07 -8.10
N GLU A 110 7.46 30.72 -8.58
CA GLU A 110 8.53 31.31 -7.75
C GLU A 110 8.84 32.77 -8.08
N THR A 111 8.65 33.23 -9.32
CA THR A 111 8.91 34.62 -9.70
C THR A 111 7.94 35.15 -10.76
N TYR A 112 7.68 36.47 -10.73
CA TYR A 112 6.88 37.18 -11.75
C TYR A 112 7.72 37.70 -12.93
N SER A 113 9.01 37.35 -13.00
CA SER A 113 9.84 37.64 -14.18
C SER A 113 9.54 36.63 -15.29
N ASN A 114 10.03 36.90 -16.52
CA ASN A 114 9.94 36.00 -17.68
C ASN A 114 10.71 34.68 -17.46
N GLY A 115 10.30 33.91 -16.45
CA GLY A 115 10.99 32.79 -15.85
C GLY A 115 11.42 31.79 -16.91
N PRO A 116 12.73 31.65 -17.17
CA PRO A 116 13.22 30.65 -18.12
C PRO A 116 13.20 29.24 -17.53
N ALA A 117 12.94 29.12 -16.22
CA ALA A 117 12.98 27.87 -15.50
C ALA A 117 11.58 27.28 -15.37
N PHE A 118 11.47 26.01 -15.75
CA PHE A 118 10.25 25.24 -15.65
C PHE A 118 10.33 24.33 -14.42
N HIS A 119 9.36 24.41 -13.51
CA HIS A 119 9.27 23.50 -12.38
C HIS A 119 8.41 22.28 -12.71
N VAL A 120 8.96 21.08 -12.55
CA VAL A 120 8.32 19.83 -12.97
C VAL A 120 6.93 19.63 -12.36
N SER A 121 6.71 19.99 -11.09
CA SER A 121 5.40 19.88 -10.47
C SER A 121 4.32 20.74 -11.13
N ALA A 122 4.70 21.83 -11.82
CA ALA A 122 3.77 22.68 -12.55
C ALA A 122 3.09 21.92 -13.70
N ILE A 123 3.83 21.05 -14.42
CA ILE A 123 3.23 20.21 -15.48
C ILE A 123 2.15 19.30 -14.89
N TYR A 124 2.47 18.59 -13.79
CA TYR A 124 1.52 17.64 -13.21
C TYR A 124 0.31 18.34 -12.60
N TRP A 125 0.49 19.55 -12.07
CA TRP A 125 -0.61 20.34 -11.52
C TRP A 125 -1.50 20.95 -12.61
N LEU A 126 -0.91 21.54 -13.66
CA LEU A 126 -1.66 22.18 -14.75
C LEU A 126 -2.29 21.18 -15.72
N PHE A 127 -1.57 20.10 -16.02
CA PHE A 127 -1.91 19.17 -17.09
C PHE A 127 -2.23 17.76 -16.59
N GLY A 128 -2.39 17.56 -15.29
CA GLY A 128 -2.59 16.25 -14.68
C GLY A 128 -3.76 15.48 -15.30
N GLU A 129 -4.91 16.14 -15.49
CA GLU A 129 -6.10 15.54 -16.12
C GLU A 129 -5.86 15.14 -17.58
N GLN A 130 -5.11 15.96 -18.34
CA GLN A 130 -4.78 15.66 -19.74
C GLN A 130 -3.77 14.53 -19.84
N ILE A 131 -2.81 14.45 -18.93
CA ILE A 131 -1.86 13.34 -18.81
C ILE A 131 -2.63 12.05 -18.52
N GLU A 132 -3.48 12.07 -17.48
CA GLU A 132 -4.32 10.93 -17.11
C GLU A 132 -5.16 10.45 -18.30
N LYS A 133 -5.88 11.36 -18.96
CA LYS A 133 -6.72 11.03 -20.11
C LYS A 133 -5.91 10.42 -21.24
N ARG A 134 -4.84 11.07 -21.69
CA ARG A 134 -4.01 10.56 -22.80
C ARG A 134 -3.39 9.21 -22.49
N PHE A 135 -3.00 9.00 -21.22
CA PHE A 135 -2.45 7.73 -20.79
C PHE A 135 -3.54 6.65 -20.79
N SER A 136 -4.73 6.94 -20.24
CA SER A 136 -5.88 6.04 -20.30
C SER A 136 -6.26 5.67 -21.74
N ASP A 137 -6.34 6.65 -22.63
CA ASP A 137 -6.68 6.44 -24.05
C ASP A 137 -5.62 5.57 -24.76
N ALA A 138 -4.34 5.76 -24.45
CA ALA A 138 -3.27 4.91 -24.98
C ALA A 138 -3.38 3.47 -24.47
N LEU A 139 -3.82 3.29 -23.22
CA LEU A 139 -3.98 1.98 -22.59
C LEU A 139 -5.18 1.18 -23.12
N ASP A 140 -6.14 1.83 -23.80
CA ASP A 140 -7.28 1.14 -24.44
C ASP A 140 -6.87 0.21 -25.58
N GLN A 141 -5.64 0.34 -26.08
CA GLN A 141 -5.10 -0.50 -27.15
C GLN A 141 -4.62 -1.87 -26.66
N PHE A 142 -4.51 -2.06 -25.34
CA PHE A 142 -3.98 -3.28 -24.73
C PHE A 142 -5.09 -4.19 -24.22
N GLN A 143 -4.84 -5.49 -24.23
CA GLN A 143 -5.71 -6.45 -23.58
C GLN A 143 -5.46 -6.46 -22.08
N TRP A 144 -6.52 -6.24 -21.32
CA TRP A 144 -6.51 -6.26 -19.85
C TRP A 144 -7.14 -7.55 -19.33
N PRO A 145 -6.73 -8.05 -18.16
CA PRO A 145 -7.35 -9.23 -17.56
C PRO A 145 -8.83 -8.97 -17.23
N GLU A 146 -9.73 -9.85 -17.66
CA GLU A 146 -11.19 -9.70 -17.44
C GLU A 146 -11.61 -9.97 -15.99
N ASN A 147 -10.90 -10.85 -15.29
CA ASN A 147 -11.23 -11.30 -13.93
C ASN A 147 -10.29 -10.73 -12.86
N SER A 148 -9.75 -9.54 -13.08
CA SER A 148 -8.86 -8.92 -12.09
C SER A 148 -9.66 -8.44 -10.88
N MET A 149 -9.22 -8.86 -9.70
CA MET A 149 -9.69 -8.31 -8.42
C MET A 149 -9.42 -6.80 -8.34
N SER A 150 -10.37 -6.03 -7.81
CA SER A 150 -10.20 -4.58 -7.62
C SER A 150 -9.11 -4.28 -6.59
N LEU A 151 -8.55 -3.06 -6.59
CA LEU A 151 -7.50 -2.70 -5.64
C LEU A 151 -7.95 -2.74 -4.18
N ASP A 152 -9.18 -2.34 -3.91
CA ASP A 152 -9.68 -2.31 -2.54
C ASP A 152 -9.93 -3.71 -2.01
N GLU A 153 -10.48 -4.61 -2.85
CA GLU A 153 -10.61 -6.03 -2.52
C GLU A 153 -9.23 -6.68 -2.28
N ARG A 154 -8.23 -6.39 -3.13
CA ARG A 154 -6.86 -6.89 -2.94
C ARG A 154 -6.28 -6.47 -1.61
N ARG A 155 -6.33 -5.18 -1.31
CA ARG A 155 -5.80 -4.62 -0.06
C ARG A 155 -6.50 -5.21 1.15
N LYS A 156 -7.83 -5.32 1.08
CA LYS A 156 -8.64 -5.92 2.14
C LYS A 156 -8.26 -7.38 2.36
N ARG A 157 -8.20 -8.20 1.30
CA ARG A 157 -7.89 -9.63 1.44
C ARG A 157 -6.46 -9.86 1.93
N ILE A 158 -5.49 -9.07 1.46
CA ILE A 158 -4.11 -9.14 1.98
C ILE A 158 -4.08 -8.80 3.48
N ALA A 159 -4.80 -7.76 3.91
CA ALA A 159 -4.86 -7.39 5.33
C ALA A 159 -5.53 -8.47 6.19
N GLU A 160 -6.60 -9.10 5.70
CA GLU A 160 -7.24 -10.24 6.35
C GLU A 160 -6.27 -11.43 6.48
N ILE A 161 -5.56 -11.77 5.40
CA ILE A 161 -4.54 -12.84 5.42
C ILE A 161 -3.43 -12.50 6.43
N ASP A 162 -2.92 -11.27 6.43
CA ASP A 162 -1.86 -10.86 7.36
C ASP A 162 -2.31 -11.00 8.82
N GLN A 163 -3.57 -10.66 9.12
CA GLN A 163 -4.16 -10.87 10.45
C GLN A 163 -4.33 -12.36 10.80
N GLU A 164 -4.83 -13.17 9.86
CA GLU A 164 -4.98 -14.62 10.06
C GLU A 164 -3.62 -15.30 10.30
N LEU A 165 -2.59 -14.90 9.56
CA LEU A 165 -1.22 -15.38 9.72
C LEU A 165 -0.64 -15.01 11.09
N GLU A 166 -0.88 -13.79 11.57
CA GLU A 166 -0.43 -13.38 12.91
C GLU A 166 -1.04 -14.27 13.99
N MET A 167 -2.36 -14.50 13.94
CA MET A 167 -3.06 -15.36 14.90
C MET A 167 -2.56 -16.81 14.86
N LEU A 168 -2.39 -17.37 13.66
CA LEU A 168 -1.92 -18.76 13.50
C LEU A 168 -0.48 -18.94 13.98
N ASN A 169 0.40 -17.97 13.74
CA ASN A 169 1.77 -18.01 14.27
C ASN A 169 1.78 -17.93 15.79
N MET A 170 0.96 -17.06 16.41
CA MET A 170 0.82 -17.01 17.86
C MET A 170 0.30 -18.33 18.44
N GLU A 171 -0.71 -18.94 17.82
CA GLU A 171 -1.24 -20.25 18.25
C GLU A 171 -0.16 -21.34 18.13
N ARG A 172 0.52 -21.41 16.98
CA ARG A 172 1.61 -22.38 16.75
C ARG A 172 2.73 -22.23 17.78
N ASP A 173 3.18 -21.01 18.04
CA ASP A 173 4.27 -20.74 18.96
C ASP A 173 3.88 -21.07 20.41
N SER A 174 2.63 -20.79 20.80
CA SER A 174 2.08 -21.24 22.09
C SER A 174 2.06 -22.76 22.20
N LEU A 175 1.56 -23.46 21.18
CA LEU A 175 1.52 -24.93 21.16
C LEU A 175 2.92 -25.56 21.18
N ALA A 176 3.88 -24.95 20.48
CA ALA A 176 5.27 -25.39 20.49
C ALA A 176 5.91 -25.19 21.86
N SER A 177 5.66 -24.06 22.52
CA SER A 177 6.09 -23.80 23.90
C SER A 177 5.49 -24.83 24.88
N ASP A 178 4.20 -25.12 24.77
CA ASP A 178 3.53 -26.14 25.59
C ASP A 178 4.19 -27.52 25.38
N LEU A 179 4.46 -27.90 24.13
CA LEU A 179 5.14 -29.16 23.82
C LEU A 179 6.55 -29.23 24.43
N MET A 180 7.35 -28.16 24.33
CA MET A 180 8.68 -28.10 24.95
C MET A 180 8.63 -28.17 26.47
N SER A 181 7.66 -27.49 27.10
CA SER A 181 7.49 -27.48 28.56
C SER A 181 7.16 -28.86 29.15
N THR A 182 6.57 -29.76 28.34
CA THR A 182 6.30 -31.15 28.73
C THR A 182 7.51 -32.09 28.66
N GLY A 183 8.69 -31.59 28.27
CA GLY A 183 9.94 -32.35 28.24
C GLY A 183 10.03 -33.38 27.10
N MET A 184 9.19 -33.26 26.07
CA MET A 184 9.13 -34.17 24.92
C MET A 184 9.95 -33.72 23.71
N THR A 185 11.20 -33.33 23.94
CA THR A 185 12.20 -33.17 22.88
C THR A 185 13.12 -34.39 22.87
N GLN A 186 12.75 -35.38 22.05
CA GLN A 186 13.65 -36.36 21.43
C GLN A 186 13.29 -36.50 19.97
#